data_AF-A0A4R0FBC4-F1
#
_entry.id   AF-A0A4R0FBC4-F1
#
_cell.length_a   1.000
_cell.length_b   1.000
_cell.length_c   1.000
_cell.angle_alpha   90.00
_cell.angle_beta   90.00
_cell.angle_gamma   90.00
#
_symmetry.space_group_name_H-M   'P 1'
#
loop_
_entity.id
_entity.type
_entity.pdbx_description
1 polymer ?
#
loop_
_entity_poly.entity_id
_entity_poly.type
_entity_poly.pdbx_seq_one_letter_code
_entity_poly.pdbx_strand_id
1 'polypeptide(L)'
;MNKMLLALFVTGSMLSTASAWAGKSDQVIMSEAAQNMVTVAEAKQLPDETAVTLSGIIVRKTHEDHFELKDSSGEISIEVDADLWKPMGLKAGDKVKVIGEVDTHMGQPTDIDVVKIGKMTNQSDKWMWYNQ
;
A
#
# COMPACT_ATOMS: atom_id res chain seq x y z
N MET A 1 37.45 20.34 -38.14
CA MET A 1 37.71 21.58 -37.36
C MET A 1 36.62 22.58 -37.73
N ASN A 2 35.76 23.15 -36.89
CA ASN A 2 35.59 23.15 -35.44
C ASN A 2 34.09 23.34 -35.10
N LYS A 3 33.60 22.44 -34.24
CA LYS A 3 32.52 22.48 -33.25
C LYS A 3 31.67 23.76 -33.11
N MET A 4 30.35 23.64 -33.28
CA MET A 4 29.37 24.51 -32.60
C MET A 4 28.68 23.70 -31.51
N LEU A 5 28.97 24.06 -30.24
CA LEU A 5 28.29 23.57 -29.04
C LEU A 5 26.92 24.24 -28.96
N LEU A 6 25.86 23.46 -29.16
CA LEU A 6 24.50 23.85 -28.79
C LEU A 6 24.29 23.40 -27.34
N ALA A 7 24.44 24.32 -26.39
CA ALA A 7 24.09 24.08 -25.00
C ALA A 7 22.56 24.07 -24.86
N LEU A 8 21.97 22.87 -24.80
CA LEU A 8 20.58 22.70 -24.38
C LEU A 8 20.52 22.94 -22.86
N PHE A 9 19.98 24.09 -22.46
CA PHE A 9 19.37 24.24 -21.15
C PHE A 9 18.10 23.37 -21.14
N VAL A 10 18.20 22.14 -20.66
CA VAL A 10 17.01 21.41 -20.21
C VAL A 10 16.81 21.79 -18.76
N THR A 11 16.10 22.90 -18.52
CA THR A 11 15.41 23.08 -17.25
C THR A 11 14.34 22.00 -17.19
N GLY A 12 14.66 20.92 -16.46
CA GLY A 12 13.73 19.82 -16.20
C GLY A 12 12.44 20.36 -15.59
N SER A 13 11.37 20.05 -16.29
CA SER A 13 10.06 20.67 -16.24
C SER A 13 9.20 20.12 -15.11
N MET A 14 8.20 20.95 -14.74
CA MET A 14 6.88 20.56 -14.21
C MET A 14 6.80 20.10 -12.76
N LEU A 15 6.63 21.10 -11.88
CA LEU A 15 5.77 20.93 -10.71
C LEU A 15 4.32 20.92 -11.21
N SER A 16 3.82 19.74 -11.57
CA SER A 16 2.40 19.53 -11.87
C SER A 16 1.65 19.59 -10.54
N THR A 17 0.98 20.70 -10.24
CA THR A 17 -0.03 20.73 -9.19
C THR A 17 -1.22 19.91 -9.66
N ALA A 18 -1.23 18.62 -9.30
CA ALA A 18 -2.41 17.78 -9.50
C ALA A 18 -3.58 18.37 -8.71
N SER A 19 -4.73 18.41 -9.37
CA SER A 19 -6.01 18.91 -8.88
C SER A 19 -6.35 18.32 -7.51
N ALA A 20 -6.82 19.16 -6.58
CA ALA A 20 -7.25 18.81 -5.21
C ALA A 20 -8.52 17.93 -5.12
N TRP A 21 -8.77 17.08 -6.13
CA TRP A 21 -9.95 16.21 -6.24
C TRP A 21 -9.62 14.77 -6.62
N ALA A 22 -8.34 14.45 -6.89
CA ALA A 22 -7.88 13.09 -7.04
C ALA A 22 -7.05 12.77 -5.80
N GLY A 23 -7.30 11.63 -5.14
CA GLY A 23 -6.50 11.13 -4.04
C GLY A 23 -5.01 11.02 -4.40
N LYS A 24 -4.17 10.67 -3.42
CA LYS A 24 -2.72 10.54 -3.66
C LYS A 24 -2.46 9.47 -4.70
N SER A 25 -1.38 9.64 -5.49
CA SER A 25 -0.95 8.58 -6.39
C SER A 25 -0.28 7.45 -5.61
N ASP A 26 -0.36 6.23 -6.13
CA ASP A 26 0.29 5.04 -5.55
C ASP A 26 1.78 5.27 -5.23
N GLN A 27 2.49 6.01 -6.09
CA GLN A 27 3.90 6.32 -5.88
C GLN A 27 4.13 7.21 -4.65
N VAL A 28 3.22 8.16 -4.39
CA VAL A 28 3.26 9.02 -3.20
C VAL A 28 2.96 8.19 -1.97
N ILE A 29 1.91 7.37 -1.99
CA ILE A 29 1.51 6.49 -0.88
C ILE A 29 2.66 5.56 -0.51
N MET A 30 3.28 4.90 -1.51
CA MET A 30 4.43 4.03 -1.30
C MET A 30 5.63 4.77 -0.69
N SER A 31 5.88 6.01 -1.09
CA SER A 31 6.98 6.83 -0.54
C SER A 31 6.71 7.26 0.90
N GLU A 32 5.48 7.65 1.22
CA GLU A 32 5.06 8.04 2.57
C GLU A 32 5.07 6.84 3.53
N ALA A 33 4.49 5.71 3.09
CA ALA A 33 4.42 4.48 3.87
C ALA A 33 5.78 3.83 4.14
N ALA A 34 6.82 4.13 3.35
CA ALA A 34 8.14 3.52 3.46
C ALA A 34 8.79 3.73 4.85
N GLN A 35 8.43 4.81 5.55
CA GLN A 35 8.92 5.12 6.89
C GLN A 35 7.85 4.98 7.99
N ASN A 36 6.62 4.58 7.63
CA ASN A 36 5.50 4.50 8.56
C ASN A 36 5.06 3.04 8.78
N MET A 37 5.90 2.27 9.46
CA MET A 37 5.56 0.91 9.86
C MET A 37 4.83 0.93 11.19
N VAL A 38 3.61 0.40 11.19
CA VAL A 38 2.72 0.43 12.36
C VAL A 38 2.15 -0.96 12.65
N THR A 39 1.61 -1.15 13.84
CA THR A 39 0.78 -2.29 14.20
C THR A 39 -0.66 -2.07 13.73
N VAL A 40 -1.44 -3.15 13.69
CA VAL A 40 -2.88 -3.07 13.39
C VAL A 40 -3.62 -2.16 14.38
N ALA A 41 -3.29 -2.23 15.68
CA ALA A 41 -3.92 -1.39 16.70
C ALA A 41 -3.59 0.10 16.53
N GLU A 42 -2.36 0.42 16.13
CA GLU A 42 -1.94 1.80 15.83
C GLU A 42 -2.64 2.32 14.57
N ALA A 43 -2.72 1.53 13.50
CA ALA A 43 -3.37 1.93 12.26
C ALA A 43 -4.84 2.37 12.46
N LYS A 44 -5.58 1.67 13.35
CA LYS A 44 -6.96 2.03 13.70
C LYS A 44 -7.13 3.40 14.40
N GLN A 45 -6.03 3.99 14.87
CA GLN A 45 -6.05 5.28 15.56
C GLN A 45 -5.51 6.42 14.68
N LEU A 46 -5.01 6.10 13.49
CA LEU A 46 -4.45 7.09 12.59
C LEU A 46 -5.57 7.85 11.87
N PRO A 47 -5.30 9.10 11.46
CA PRO A 47 -6.21 9.84 10.60
C PRO A 47 -6.46 9.14 9.27
N ASP A 48 -7.58 9.49 8.65
CA ASP A 48 -7.90 9.20 7.25
C ASP A 48 -6.74 9.55 6.30
N GLU A 49 -6.64 8.83 5.19
CA GLU A 49 -5.60 8.99 4.16
C GLU A 49 -4.16 8.83 4.70
N THR A 50 -3.96 8.22 5.88
CA THR A 50 -2.59 8.02 6.40
C THR A 50 -1.95 6.81 5.74
N ALA A 51 -0.87 7.03 4.97
CA ALA A 51 -0.11 5.95 4.34
C ALA A 51 0.66 5.13 5.38
N VAL A 52 0.44 3.81 5.40
CA VAL A 52 1.00 2.88 6.39
C VAL A 52 1.60 1.63 5.75
N THR A 53 2.55 1.03 6.48
CA THR A 53 3.03 -0.32 6.23
C THR A 53 2.63 -1.23 7.41
N LEU A 54 1.90 -2.30 7.11
CA LEU A 54 1.47 -3.33 8.05
C LEU A 54 2.10 -4.70 7.73
N SER A 55 2.19 -5.57 8.72
CA SER A 55 2.54 -6.98 8.50
C SER A 55 1.68 -7.89 9.37
N GLY A 56 1.21 -8.99 8.81
CA GLY A 56 0.29 -9.87 9.53
C GLY A 56 0.01 -11.18 8.79
N ILE A 57 -1.01 -11.88 9.27
CA ILE A 57 -1.52 -13.14 8.71
C ILE A 57 -2.95 -12.90 8.24
N ILE A 58 -3.27 -13.32 7.01
CA ILE A 58 -4.65 -13.34 6.52
C ILE A 58 -5.44 -14.38 7.32
N VAL A 59 -6.51 -13.94 7.99
CA VAL A 59 -7.42 -14.82 8.73
C VAL A 59 -8.41 -15.47 7.77
N ARG A 60 -9.04 -14.66 6.93
CA ARG A 60 -10.05 -15.09 5.94
C ARG A 60 -10.28 -14.00 4.91
N LYS A 61 -10.92 -14.38 3.81
CA LYS A 61 -11.61 -13.46 2.91
C LYS A 61 -13.02 -13.21 3.45
N THR A 62 -13.45 -11.96 3.54
CA THR A 62 -14.78 -11.63 4.11
C THR A 62 -15.83 -11.50 3.00
N HIS A 63 -15.55 -10.70 1.97
CA HIS A 63 -16.38 -10.50 0.79
C HIS A 63 -15.57 -9.80 -0.31
N GLU A 64 -15.99 -9.90 -1.58
CA GLU A 64 -15.42 -9.21 -2.75
C GLU A 64 -13.89 -9.07 -2.74
N ASP A 65 -13.35 -7.89 -2.44
CA ASP A 65 -11.93 -7.60 -2.39
C ASP A 65 -11.40 -7.39 -0.96
N HIS A 66 -12.25 -7.66 0.06
CA HIS A 66 -11.90 -7.51 1.46
C HIS A 66 -11.39 -8.80 2.13
N PHE A 67 -10.33 -8.65 2.91
CA PHE A 67 -9.70 -9.68 3.73
C PHE A 67 -9.54 -9.20 5.17
N GLU A 68 -9.53 -10.14 6.11
CA GLU A 68 -9.21 -9.86 7.52
C GLU A 68 -7.73 -10.16 7.76
N LEU A 69 -6.98 -9.13 8.15
CA LEU A 69 -5.56 -9.19 8.48
C LEU A 69 -5.39 -9.17 10.00
N LYS A 70 -4.52 -10.04 10.52
CA LYS A 70 -4.21 -10.12 11.95
C LYS A 70 -2.73 -9.96 12.24
N ASP A 71 -2.41 -9.19 13.27
CA ASP A 71 -1.13 -9.24 13.94
C ASP A 71 -1.31 -9.52 15.46
N SER A 72 -0.27 -9.32 16.26
CA SER A 72 -0.35 -9.51 17.72
C SER A 72 -1.16 -8.45 18.46
N SER A 73 -1.42 -7.31 17.83
CA SER A 73 -2.12 -6.15 18.39
C SER A 73 -3.62 -6.16 18.07
N GLY A 74 -4.04 -6.82 16.98
CA GLY A 74 -5.45 -6.93 16.64
C GLY A 74 -5.72 -7.46 15.23
N GLU A 75 -6.97 -7.27 14.80
CA GLU A 75 -7.48 -7.65 13.47
C GLU A 75 -8.05 -6.42 12.77
N ILE A 76 -7.82 -6.26 11.47
CA ILE A 76 -8.34 -5.14 10.65
C ILE A 76 -8.74 -5.66 9.27
N SER A 77 -9.75 -5.02 8.67
CA SER A 77 -10.11 -5.27 7.27
C SER A 77 -9.08 -4.60 6.37
N ILE A 78 -8.70 -5.28 5.29
CA ILE A 78 -7.90 -4.71 4.21
C ILE A 78 -8.66 -4.92 2.90
N GLU A 79 -8.79 -3.87 2.10
CA GLU A 79 -9.32 -3.92 0.74
C GLU A 79 -8.16 -4.13 -0.23
N VAL A 80 -8.13 -5.27 -0.90
CA VAL A 80 -7.06 -5.65 -1.82
C VAL A 80 -7.69 -5.88 -3.18
N ASP A 81 -7.33 -5.08 -4.17
CA ASP A 81 -7.88 -5.20 -5.51
C ASP A 81 -7.65 -6.58 -6.14
N ALA A 82 -8.60 -7.00 -6.97
CA ALA A 82 -8.60 -8.28 -7.65
C ALA A 82 -7.34 -8.58 -8.48
N ASP A 83 -6.69 -7.57 -9.03
CA ASP A 83 -5.44 -7.70 -9.79
C ASP A 83 -4.21 -7.95 -8.89
N LEU A 84 -4.27 -7.58 -7.61
CA LEU A 84 -3.25 -7.89 -6.62
C LEU A 84 -3.43 -9.29 -6.04
N TRP A 85 -4.62 -9.64 -5.54
CA TRP A 85 -4.78 -10.88 -4.76
C TRP A 85 -4.97 -12.14 -5.59
N LYS A 86 -5.58 -12.05 -6.79
CA LYS A 86 -5.84 -13.24 -7.63
C LYS A 86 -4.54 -13.87 -8.14
N PRO A 87 -3.57 -13.13 -8.72
CA PRO A 87 -2.34 -13.74 -9.26
C PRO A 87 -1.50 -14.42 -8.19
N MET A 88 -1.55 -13.95 -6.94
CA MET A 88 -0.80 -14.53 -5.82
C MET A 88 -1.56 -15.64 -5.07
N GLY A 89 -2.84 -15.85 -5.41
CA GLY A 89 -3.72 -16.79 -4.72
C GLY A 89 -3.77 -16.52 -3.21
N LEU A 90 -4.07 -15.28 -2.83
CA LEU A 90 -4.14 -14.86 -1.43
C LEU A 90 -5.24 -15.65 -0.68
N LYS A 91 -4.89 -16.21 0.48
CA LYS A 91 -5.81 -17.04 1.28
C LYS A 91 -5.47 -17.01 2.76
N ALA A 92 -6.39 -17.55 3.57
CA ALA A 92 -6.19 -17.76 5.01
C ALA A 92 -4.85 -18.47 5.31
N GLY A 93 -4.13 -17.97 6.31
CA GLY A 93 -2.83 -18.46 6.74
C GLY A 93 -1.64 -17.85 5.99
N ASP A 94 -1.85 -17.13 4.89
CA ASP A 94 -0.76 -16.43 4.21
C ASP A 94 -0.24 -15.28 5.09
N LYS A 95 1.08 -15.24 5.32
CA LYS A 95 1.76 -14.08 5.89
C LYS A 95 1.95 -13.03 4.81
N VAL A 96 1.59 -11.78 5.13
CA VAL A 96 1.63 -10.65 4.19
C VAL A 96 2.28 -9.41 4.80
N LYS A 97 2.88 -8.60 3.92
CA LYS A 97 3.25 -7.21 4.18
C LYS A 97 2.39 -6.33 3.27
N VAL A 98 1.71 -5.37 3.86
CA VAL A 98 0.73 -4.52 3.20
C VAL A 98 1.25 -3.08 3.24
N ILE A 99 1.13 -2.38 2.12
CA ILE A 99 1.30 -0.93 2.00
C ILE A 99 -0.03 -0.40 1.50
N GLY A 100 -0.58 0.59 2.20
CA GLY A 100 -1.89 1.15 1.89
C GLY A 100 -2.16 2.44 2.65
N GLU A 101 -3.37 2.98 2.48
CA GLU A 101 -3.86 4.13 3.24
C GLU A 101 -4.89 3.68 4.27
N VAL A 102 -4.92 4.37 5.42
CA VAL A 102 -5.98 4.22 6.40
C VAL A 102 -7.23 4.88 5.85
N ASP A 103 -8.34 4.14 5.78
CA ASP A 103 -9.64 4.66 5.37
C ASP A 103 -10.62 4.65 6.57
N THR A 104 -11.15 5.83 6.88
CA THR A 104 -12.09 6.07 7.96
C THR A 104 -13.45 6.50 7.43
N HIS A 105 -14.33 5.52 7.34
CA HIS A 105 -15.69 5.69 6.90
C HIS A 105 -16.64 6.11 8.04
N MET A 106 -17.56 7.05 7.77
CA MET A 106 -18.58 7.43 8.75
C MET A 106 -19.50 6.24 9.09
N GLY A 107 -19.38 5.74 10.32
CA GLY A 107 -20.23 4.65 10.82
C GLY A 107 -19.83 3.25 10.37
N GLN A 108 -18.70 3.08 9.70
CA GLN A 108 -18.09 1.77 9.45
C GLN A 108 -16.76 1.65 10.23
N PRO A 109 -16.26 0.42 10.47
CA PRO A 109 -14.93 0.23 11.02
C PRO A 109 -13.84 0.74 10.06
N THR A 110 -12.76 1.27 10.61
CA THR A 110 -11.54 1.60 9.86
C THR A 110 -10.95 0.38 9.17
N ASP A 111 -10.53 0.57 7.93
CA ASP A 111 -9.86 -0.41 7.08
C ASP A 111 -8.64 0.19 6.38
N ILE A 112 -8.01 -0.61 5.53
CA ILE A 112 -6.79 -0.24 4.80
C ILE A 112 -7.02 -0.49 3.32
N ASP A 113 -6.91 0.57 2.53
CA ASP A 113 -6.92 0.52 1.07
C ASP A 113 -5.54 0.13 0.56
N VAL A 114 -5.42 -1.09 0.03
CA VAL A 114 -4.12 -1.69 -0.27
C VAL A 114 -3.62 -1.29 -1.65
N VAL A 115 -2.58 -0.46 -1.67
CA VAL A 115 -1.83 -0.10 -2.88
C VAL A 115 -0.82 -1.19 -3.28
N LYS A 116 -0.24 -1.89 -2.30
CA LYS A 116 0.76 -2.92 -2.59
C LYS A 116 0.80 -4.00 -1.52
N ILE A 117 0.83 -5.24 -1.97
CA ILE A 117 0.92 -6.40 -1.07
C ILE A 117 2.08 -7.31 -1.45
N GLY A 118 2.80 -7.77 -0.45
CA GLY A 118 3.81 -8.80 -0.56
C GLY A 118 3.40 -10.02 0.25
N LYS A 119 3.65 -11.21 -0.29
CA LYS A 119 3.45 -12.48 0.44
C LYS A 119 4.77 -13.13 0.77
N MET A 120 4.86 -13.69 1.98
CA MET A 120 6.06 -14.33 2.47
C MET A 120 6.17 -15.72 1.84
N THR A 121 7.24 -15.99 1.12
CA THR A 121 7.47 -17.31 0.50
C THR A 121 8.69 -17.97 1.13
N ASN A 122 8.46 -19.05 1.89
CA ASN A 122 9.47 -19.82 2.66
C ASN A 122 10.16 -19.02 3.79
N GLN A 123 10.65 -19.72 4.83
CA GLN A 123 11.15 -19.14 6.11
C GLN A 123 12.39 -18.25 6.01
N SER A 124 12.85 -17.90 4.81
CA SER A 124 13.94 -16.94 4.60
C SER A 124 13.38 -15.52 4.42
N ASP A 125 12.53 -15.03 5.33
CA ASP A 125 12.04 -13.64 5.51
C ASP A 125 11.94 -12.74 4.25
N LYS A 126 11.59 -13.30 3.10
CA LYS A 126 11.58 -12.61 1.80
C LYS A 126 10.16 -12.46 1.32
N TRP A 127 9.80 -11.21 1.04
CA TRP A 127 8.53 -10.80 0.49
C TRP A 127 8.59 -10.86 -1.04
N MET A 128 7.69 -11.63 -1.64
CA MET A 128 7.40 -11.52 -3.07
C MET A 128 6.33 -10.45 -3.24
N TRP A 129 6.75 -9.28 -3.72
CA TRP A 129 5.87 -8.15 -3.99
C TRP A 129 5.07 -8.36 -5.28
N TYR A 130 3.78 -8.03 -5.23
CA TYR A 130 2.89 -8.05 -6.38
C TYR A 130 2.52 -6.60 -6.72
N ASN A 131 3.04 -6.11 -7.85
CA ASN A 131 2.64 -4.94 -8.64
C ASN A 131 3.66 -4.80 -9.80
N GLN A 132 3.25 -5.05 -11.04
CA GLN A 132 4.00 -4.76 -12.28
C GLN A 132 3.10 -4.04 -13.26
#